data_AF-A0A662UWD5-F1
#
_entry.id   AF-A0A662UWD5-F1
#
_cell.length_a   1.000
_cell.length_b   1.000
_cell.length_c   1.000
_cell.angle_alpha   90.00
_cell.angle_beta   90.00
_cell.angle_gamma   90.00
#
_symmetry.space_group_name_H-M   'P 1'
#
loop_
_entity.id
_entity.type
_entity.pdbx_description
1 polymer ?
#
loop_
_entity_poly.entity_id
_entity_poly.type
_entity_poly.pdbx_seq_one_letter_code
_entity_poly.pdbx_strand_id
1 'polypeptide(L)'
;GKRVILFNSLSRFGKYYPDGGSYHHHTVHVIIRLIRRRNGRGVAEIFKHPWKPIGARTLFYIDNLVGWSNWGGQRLLSEWLYIKN
;
A
#
# COMPACT_ATOMS: atom_id res chain seq x y z
N GLY A 1 13.37 -8.35 11.29
CA GLY A 1 12.60 -8.86 10.13
C GLY A 1 12.57 -7.80 9.04
N LYS A 2 12.72 -8.20 7.77
CA LYS A 2 12.59 -7.28 6.63
C LYS A 2 11.11 -7.01 6.38
N ARG A 3 10.72 -5.75 6.25
CA ARG A 3 9.39 -5.35 5.77
C ARG A 3 9.50 -5.16 4.26
N VAL A 4 8.51 -5.63 3.51
CA VAL A 4 8.47 -5.44 2.05
C VAL A 4 7.12 -4.83 1.74
N ILE A 5 7.13 -3.69 1.06
CA ILE A 5 5.94 -3.00 0.60
C ILE A 5 5.88 -3.18 -0.91
N LEU A 6 4.75 -3.66 -1.41
CA LEU A 6 4.52 -3.87 -2.83
C LEU A 6 3.30 -3.04 -3.24
N PHE A 7 3.42 -2.34 -4.37
CA PHE A 7 2.31 -1.63 -4.99
C PHE A 7 1.77 -2.49 -6.13
N ASN A 8 0.45 -2.66 -6.18
CA ASN A 8 -0.20 -3.51 -7.16
C ASN A 8 -1.44 -2.81 -7.73
N SER A 9 -1.76 -3.09 -8.99
CA SER A 9 -2.98 -2.61 -9.66
C SER A 9 -4.20 -3.45 -9.29
N LEU A 10 -5.38 -2.84 -9.45
CA LEU A 10 -6.63 -3.59 -9.42
C LEU A 10 -6.78 -4.35 -10.73
N SER A 11 -7.23 -5.60 -10.64
CA SER A 11 -7.44 -6.41 -11.83
C SER A 11 -8.62 -5.93 -12.66
N ARG A 12 -8.49 -6.05 -13.99
CA ARG A 12 -9.55 -5.69 -14.96
C ARG A 12 -10.88 -6.42 -14.73
N PHE A 13 -10.85 -7.58 -14.07
CA PHE A 13 -12.01 -8.44 -13.81
C PHE A 13 -12.62 -8.30 -12.40
N GLY A 14 -12.03 -7.47 -11.54
CA GLY A 14 -12.48 -7.38 -10.16
C GLY A 14 -12.27 -5.99 -9.59
N LYS A 15 -13.36 -5.28 -9.34
CA LYS A 15 -13.40 -3.99 -8.60
C LYS A 15 -12.77 -4.07 -7.19
N TYR A 16 -12.37 -5.27 -6.73
CA TYR A 16 -11.98 -5.55 -5.36
C TYR A 16 -10.71 -6.41 -5.21
N TYR A 17 -10.13 -6.96 -6.29
CA TYR A 17 -8.99 -7.89 -6.18
C TYR A 17 -7.72 -7.33 -6.84
N PRO A 18 -6.56 -7.41 -6.17
CA PRO A 18 -5.28 -7.08 -6.79
C PRO A 18 -4.94 -8.08 -7.90
N ASP A 19 -4.17 -7.65 -8.89
CA ASP A 19 -3.66 -8.54 -9.92
C ASP A 19 -2.81 -9.68 -9.29
N GLY A 20 -2.95 -10.89 -9.84
CA GLY A 20 -2.31 -12.11 -9.30
C GLY A 20 -3.21 -13.01 -8.43
N GLY A 21 -4.47 -12.63 -8.18
CA GLY A 21 -5.51 -13.52 -7.64
C GLY A 21 -5.18 -14.19 -6.29
N SER A 22 -5.57 -15.45 -6.12
CA SER A 22 -5.45 -16.19 -4.85
C SER A 22 -4.00 -16.36 -4.38
N TYR A 23 -3.04 -16.48 -5.30
CA TYR A 23 -1.62 -16.64 -4.95
C TYR A 23 -1.06 -15.39 -4.27
N HIS A 24 -1.32 -14.21 -4.85
CA HIS A 24 -0.97 -12.93 -4.24
C HIS A 24 -1.66 -12.77 -2.87
N HIS A 25 -2.94 -13.13 -2.80
CA HIS A 25 -3.70 -13.06 -1.55
C HIS A 25 -3.14 -13.98 -0.45
N HIS A 26 -2.64 -15.17 -0.77
CA HIS A 26 -2.07 -16.07 0.23
C HIS A 26 -0.70 -15.62 0.73
N THR A 27 0.14 -15.09 -0.15
CA THR A 27 1.53 -14.71 0.18
C THR A 27 1.62 -13.40 0.97
N VAL A 28 0.73 -12.44 0.68
CA VAL A 28 0.77 -11.12 1.31
C VAL A 28 0.09 -11.14 2.68
N HIS A 29 0.78 -10.67 3.72
CA HIS A 29 0.24 -10.67 5.09
C HIS A 29 -0.79 -9.55 5.32
N VAL A 30 -0.58 -8.38 4.71
CA VAL A 30 -1.42 -7.20 4.87
C VAL A 30 -1.73 -6.60 3.50
N ILE A 31 -3.01 -6.37 3.22
CA ILE A 31 -3.47 -5.69 2.01
C ILE A 31 -4.24 -4.45 2.43
N ILE A 32 -3.78 -3.29 1.95
CA ILE A 32 -4.44 -2.00 2.14
C ILE A 32 -4.90 -1.51 0.78
N ARG A 33 -6.17 -1.19 0.67
CA ARG A 33 -6.76 -0.57 -0.52
C ARG A 33 -6.68 0.94 -0.39
N LEU A 34 -6.12 1.60 -1.40
CA LEU A 34 -6.12 3.05 -1.51
C LEU A 34 -7.24 3.49 -2.45
N ILE A 35 -8.13 4.35 -1.97
CA ILE A 35 -9.26 4.89 -2.73
C ILE A 35 -9.10 6.40 -2.81
N ARG A 36 -8.92 6.91 -4.03
CA ARG A 36 -8.89 8.35 -4.28
C ARG A 36 -10.30 8.94 -4.09
N ARG A 37 -10.39 10.02 -3.32
CA ARG A 37 -11.60 10.87 -3.20
C ARG A 37 -11.36 12.19 -3.96
N ARG A 38 -12.44 12.96 -4.12
CA ARG A 38 -12.34 14.34 -4.64
C ARG A 38 -11.60 15.23 -3.64
N ASN A 39 -11.12 16.38 -4.11
CA ASN A 39 -10.51 17.44 -3.29
C ASN A 39 -9.22 17.03 -2.56
N GLY A 40 -8.34 16.28 -3.23
CA GLY A 40 -7.02 15.94 -2.69
C GLY A 40 -7.01 14.95 -1.52
N ARG A 41 -8.14 14.30 -1.22
CA ARG A 41 -8.23 13.32 -0.12
C ARG A 41 -8.17 11.88 -0.64
N GLY A 42 -7.67 10.98 0.20
CA GLY A 42 -7.67 9.54 -0.01
C GLY A 42 -8.26 8.81 1.20
N VAL A 43 -8.71 7.58 0.97
CA VAL A 43 -9.09 6.63 2.01
C VAL A 43 -8.17 5.42 1.91
N ALA A 44 -7.58 5.03 3.03
CA ALA A 44 -6.91 3.73 3.15
C ALA A 44 -7.85 2.78 3.89
N GLU A 45 -8.16 1.64 3.26
CA GLU A 45 -9.07 0.62 3.78
C GLU A 45 -8.32 -0.70 3.96
N ILE A 46 -8.48 -1.33 5.12
CA ILE A 46 -7.90 -2.65 5.36
C ILE A 46 -8.69 -3.70 4.58
N PHE A 47 -8.04 -4.38 3.65
CA PHE A 47 -8.61 -5.50 2.90
C PHE A 47 -8.17 -6.85 3.49
N LYS A 48 -6.94 -6.93 3.99
CA LYS A 48 -6.40 -8.09 4.71
C LYS A 48 -5.49 -7.63 5.82
N HIS A 49 -5.65 -8.16 7.03
CA HIS A 49 -4.70 -7.98 8.13
C HIS A 49 -4.83 -9.13 9.13
N PRO A 50 -3.74 -9.66 9.70
CA PRO A 50 -3.81 -10.79 10.64
C PRO A 50 -4.55 -10.47 11.95
N TRP A 51 -4.57 -9.19 12.36
CA TRP A 51 -5.08 -8.75 13.67
C TRP A 51 -6.11 -7.61 13.65
N LYS A 52 -6.33 -6.96 12.50
CA LYS A 52 -7.13 -5.72 12.43
C LYS A 52 -8.41 -6.01 11.66
N PRO A 53 -9.53 -5.37 12.01
CA PRO A 53 -10.79 -5.61 11.33
C PRO A 53 -10.70 -5.23 9.85
N ILE A 54 -11.16 -6.13 9.00
CA ILE A 54 -11.33 -5.88 7.56
C ILE A 54 -12.38 -4.78 7.39
N GLY A 55 -12.16 -3.86 6.45
CA GLY A 55 -13.01 -2.70 6.20
C GLY A 55 -12.74 -1.50 7.10
N ALA A 56 -11.81 -1.58 8.06
CA ALA A 56 -11.38 -0.41 8.82
C ALA A 56 -10.77 0.64 7.88
N ARG A 57 -11.12 1.90 8.09
CA ARG A 57 -10.78 3.00 7.18
C ARG A 57 -10.12 4.15 7.92
N THR A 58 -9.18 4.79 7.25
CA THR A 58 -8.64 6.09 7.66
C THR A 58 -8.60 7.05 6.47
N LEU A 59 -8.79 8.33 6.75
CA LEU A 59 -8.66 9.42 5.79
C LEU A 59 -7.22 9.94 5.78
N PHE A 60 -6.73 10.32 4.61
CA PHE A 60 -5.45 11.00 4.46
C PHE A 60 -5.53 12.05 3.36
N TYR A 61 -4.65 13.05 3.44
CA TYR A 61 -4.45 14.02 2.35
C TYR A 61 -3.41 13.45 1.39
N ILE A 62 -3.70 13.48 0.09
CA ILE A 62 -2.80 12.97 -0.95
C ILE A 62 -1.50 13.76 -0.96
N ASP A 63 -1.54 15.05 -0.64
CA ASP A 63 -0.36 15.90 -0.55
C ASP A 63 0.64 15.41 0.51
N ASN A 64 0.16 14.73 1.56
CA ASN A 64 1.02 14.11 2.57
C ASN A 64 1.80 12.90 2.01
N LEU A 65 1.40 12.33 0.88
CA LEU A 65 2.15 11.30 0.17
C LEU A 65 3.23 11.87 -0.75
N VAL A 66 3.11 13.15 -1.13
CA VAL A 66 4.02 13.83 -2.06
C VAL A 66 5.20 14.48 -1.29
N GLY A 67 5.04 14.73 0.01
CA GLY A 67 6.09 15.29 0.87
C GLY A 67 7.21 14.29 1.19
N TRP A 68 8.35 14.43 0.51
CA TRP A 68 9.56 13.63 0.68
C TRP A 68 10.34 13.87 1.99
N SER A 69 9.95 14.80 2.86
CA SER A 69 10.81 15.20 3.99
C SER A 69 10.68 14.36 5.26
N ASN A 70 9.59 13.60 5.45
CA ASN A 70 9.33 12.88 6.72
C ASN A 70 8.85 11.43 6.53
N TRP A 71 9.12 10.80 5.39
CA TRP A 71 8.83 9.37 5.21
C TRP A 71 9.86 8.53 5.99
N GLY A 72 9.58 8.26 7.27
CA GLY A 72 10.38 7.36 8.13
C GLY A 72 10.22 5.86 7.81
N GLY A 73 9.52 5.52 6.74
CA GLY A 73 9.18 4.15 6.35
C GLY A 73 10.00 3.61 5.19
N GLN A 74 11.18 3.04 5.47
CA GLN A 74 12.05 2.31 4.52
C GLN A 74 12.57 3.11 3.33
N ARG A 75 13.91 3.11 3.20
CA ARG A 75 14.67 3.63 2.06
C ARG A 75 14.13 3.11 0.73
N LEU A 76 14.13 3.98 -0.28
CA LEU A 76 13.77 3.62 -1.66
C LEU A 76 14.70 2.50 -2.16
N LEU A 77 14.21 1.63 -3.06
CA LEU A 77 15.02 0.55 -3.64
C LEU A 77 16.30 1.09 -4.31
N SER A 78 16.22 2.29 -4.90
CA SER A 78 17.35 3.03 -5.45
C SER A 78 18.43 3.33 -4.39
N GLU A 79 18.04 3.73 -3.19
CA GLU A 79 18.98 4.05 -2.11
C GLU A 79 19.72 2.81 -1.60
N TRP A 80 19.20 1.59 -1.79
CA TRP A 80 19.94 0.35 -1.51
C TRP A 80 20.99 0.02 -2.58
N LEU A 81 20.75 0.40 -3.83
CA LEU A 81 21.66 0.13 -4.94
C LEU A 81 22.91 1.01 -4.87
N TYR A 82 22.79 2.23 -4.34
CA TYR A 82 23.91 3.19 -4.29
C TYR A 82 24.76 3.15 -3.00
N ILE A 83 24.39 2.34 -1.99
CA ILE A 83 25.15 2.24 -0.72
C ILE A 83 26.26 1.18 -0.77
N LYS A 84 26.39 0.43 -1.86
CA LYS A 84 27.59 -0.37 -2.13
C LYS A 84 28.47 0.30 -3.17
N ASN A 85 29.15 1.35 -2.74
CA ASN A 85 30.50 1.73 -3.20
C ASN A 85 31.25 2.27 -1.98
#